data_AF-A0A9E5UC18-F1
#
_entry.id   AF-A0A9E5UC18-F1
#
_cell.length_a   1.000
_cell.length_b   1.000
_cell.length_c   1.000
_cell.angle_alpha   90.00
_cell.angle_beta   90.00
_cell.angle_gamma   90.00
#
_symmetry.space_group_name_H-M   'P 1'
#
loop_
_entity.id
_entity.type
_entity.pdbx_description
1 polymer ?
#
loop_
_entity_poly.entity_id
_entity_poly.type
_entity_poly.pdbx_seq_one_letter_code
_entity_poly.pdbx_strand_id
1 'polypeptide(L)'
;LLRSIEEQTLALMNQGRSLDQVLHGVKLPAELMEKPYLRPVYDDPRFLIRMVWRRYGGWWDGEFDTLLPAKKAEQAAEWIALAGGVEPVLDRARVLSDQGRHDLACHLVEAAYHAAPDDAEVHALRARVYRANSQMQTSSMARNILNHNHAALASEKGRRDLASSD
;
A
#
# COMPACT_ATOMS: atom_id res chain seq x y z
N LEU A 1 -7.05 1.36 -23.28
CA LEU A 1 -6.90 1.28 -21.80
C LEU A 1 -5.95 2.36 -21.32
N LEU A 2 -4.67 2.34 -21.74
CA LEU A 2 -3.66 3.32 -21.32
C LEU A 2 -4.08 4.77 -21.56
N ARG A 3 -4.55 5.10 -22.78
CA ARG A 3 -5.06 6.44 -23.09
C ARG A 3 -6.14 6.91 -22.11
N SER A 4 -7.11 6.04 -21.79
CA SER A 4 -8.18 6.35 -20.83
C SER A 4 -7.64 6.57 -19.42
N ILE A 5 -6.64 5.80 -18.98
CA ILE A 5 -6.02 6.00 -17.66
C ILE A 5 -5.32 7.37 -17.62
N GLU A 6 -4.55 7.70 -18.66
CA GLU A 6 -3.84 8.97 -18.77
C GLU A 6 -4.79 10.18 -18.80
N GLU A 7 -5.82 10.15 -19.66
CA GLU A 7 -6.81 11.22 -19.78
C GLU A 7 -7.57 11.46 -18.47
N GLN A 8 -8.05 10.40 -17.81
CA GLN A 8 -8.76 10.52 -16.53
C GLN A 8 -7.84 11.01 -15.41
N THR A 9 -6.60 10.51 -15.37
CA THR A 9 -5.59 10.95 -14.39
C THR A 9 -5.33 12.45 -14.54
N LEU A 10 -5.04 12.92 -15.74
CA LEU A 10 -4.82 14.34 -16.03
C LEU A 10 -6.04 15.20 -15.73
N ALA A 11 -7.25 14.72 -16.05
CA ALA A 11 -8.47 15.45 -15.75
C ALA A 11 -8.65 15.67 -14.23
N LEU A 12 -8.38 14.66 -13.40
CA LEU A 12 -8.47 14.79 -11.94
C LEU A 12 -7.32 15.64 -11.37
N MET A 13 -6.10 15.51 -11.90
CA MET A 13 -4.97 16.38 -11.54
C MET A 13 -5.30 17.86 -11.80
N ASN A 14 -5.87 18.18 -12.96
CA ASN A 14 -6.26 19.54 -13.32
C ASN A 14 -7.41 20.10 -12.46
N GLN A 15 -8.11 19.25 -11.70
CA GLN A 15 -9.10 19.66 -10.71
C GLN A 15 -8.47 19.89 -9.31
N GLY A 16 -7.14 19.76 -9.18
CA GLY A 16 -6.43 19.91 -7.91
C GLY A 16 -6.62 18.73 -6.96
N ARG A 17 -6.99 17.55 -7.46
CA ARG A 17 -7.14 16.33 -6.65
C ARG A 17 -5.77 15.80 -6.22
N SER A 18 -5.66 15.32 -4.99
CA SER A 18 -4.46 14.62 -4.53
C SER A 18 -4.31 13.25 -5.19
N LEU A 19 -3.11 12.67 -5.16
CA LEU A 19 -2.84 11.37 -5.75
C LEU A 19 -3.71 10.27 -5.15
N ASP A 20 -4.03 10.33 -3.85
CA ASP A 20 -4.96 9.39 -3.22
C ASP A 20 -6.36 9.46 -3.88
N GLN A 21 -6.88 10.68 -4.04
CA GLN A 21 -8.16 10.92 -4.70
C GLN A 21 -8.14 10.47 -6.16
N VAL A 22 -7.02 10.69 -6.87
CA VAL A 22 -6.84 10.24 -8.25
C VAL A 22 -6.83 8.71 -8.35
N LEU A 23 -6.09 8.03 -7.46
CA LEU A 23 -6.00 6.56 -7.44
C LEU A 23 -7.36 5.89 -7.24
N HIS A 24 -8.23 6.48 -6.43
CA HIS A 24 -9.58 5.97 -6.16
C HIS A 24 -10.63 6.49 -7.16
N GLY A 25 -10.34 7.59 -7.84
CA GLY A 25 -11.22 8.26 -8.81
C GLY A 25 -11.20 7.66 -10.21
N VAL A 26 -10.02 7.27 -10.73
CA VAL A 26 -9.89 6.70 -12.08
C VAL A 26 -10.61 5.36 -12.18
N LYS A 27 -11.43 5.19 -13.21
CA LYS A 27 -12.19 3.96 -13.48
C LYS A 27 -11.77 3.33 -14.80
N LEU A 28 -11.53 2.02 -14.78
CA LEU A 28 -11.18 1.28 -15.98
C LEU A 28 -12.44 1.03 -16.81
N PRO A 29 -12.44 1.35 -18.13
CA PRO A 29 -13.60 1.11 -18.97
C PRO A 29 -13.97 -0.38 -19.02
N ALA A 30 -15.22 -0.72 -18.67
CA ALA A 30 -15.68 -2.11 -18.55
C ALA A 30 -15.51 -2.89 -19.87
N GLU A 31 -15.88 -2.28 -20.99
CA GLU A 31 -15.73 -2.82 -22.35
C GLU A 31 -14.28 -3.21 -22.71
N LEU A 32 -13.29 -2.57 -22.09
CA LEU A 32 -11.88 -2.89 -22.27
C LEU A 32 -11.44 -4.00 -21.33
N MET A 33 -12.03 -4.12 -20.14
CA MET A 33 -11.72 -5.18 -19.17
C MET A 33 -12.29 -6.54 -19.56
N GLU A 34 -13.32 -6.56 -20.40
CA GLU A 34 -13.84 -7.80 -20.99
C GLU A 34 -12.85 -8.45 -21.96
N LYS A 35 -11.95 -7.67 -22.56
CA LYS A 35 -10.95 -8.18 -23.51
C LYS A 35 -9.84 -8.93 -22.76
N PRO A 36 -9.65 -10.24 -22.98
CA PRO A 36 -8.72 -11.05 -22.18
C PRO A 36 -7.27 -10.53 -22.18
N TYR A 37 -6.81 -9.99 -23.31
CA TYR A 37 -5.47 -9.45 -23.50
C TYR A 37 -5.25 -8.05 -22.88
N LEU A 38 -6.29 -7.40 -22.36
CA LEU A 38 -6.19 -6.14 -21.63
C LEU A 38 -6.38 -6.30 -20.12
N ARG A 39 -6.59 -7.53 -19.63
CA ARG A 39 -6.74 -7.80 -18.20
C ARG A 39 -5.42 -7.50 -17.47
N PRO A 40 -5.46 -6.82 -16.31
CA PRO A 40 -4.27 -6.50 -15.52
C PRO A 40 -3.76 -7.73 -14.74
N VAL A 41 -3.15 -8.67 -15.47
CA VAL A 41 -2.61 -9.91 -14.89
C VAL A 41 -1.18 -9.70 -14.40
N TYR A 42 -0.37 -8.96 -15.16
CA TYR A 42 1.01 -8.67 -14.76
C TYR A 42 1.08 -7.48 -13.80
N ASP A 43 0.59 -6.34 -14.26
CA ASP A 43 0.65 -5.05 -13.58
C ASP A 43 -0.70 -4.66 -12.95
N ASP A 44 -0.71 -3.71 -12.02
CA ASP A 44 -1.91 -3.10 -11.46
C ASP A 44 -2.13 -1.71 -12.10
N PRO A 45 -3.34 -1.38 -12.58
CA PRO A 45 -3.62 -0.09 -13.20
C PRO A 45 -3.34 1.11 -12.28
N ARG A 46 -3.38 0.93 -10.96
CA ARG A 46 -2.97 1.96 -9.97
C ARG A 46 -1.49 2.29 -10.07
N PHE A 47 -0.63 1.37 -10.49
CA PHE A 47 0.78 1.65 -10.70
C PHE A 47 0.98 2.54 -11.93
N LEU A 48 0.19 2.32 -12.99
CA LEU A 48 0.18 3.20 -14.16
C LEU A 48 -0.31 4.61 -13.84
N ILE A 49 -1.35 4.74 -13.00
CA ILE A 49 -1.81 6.05 -12.50
C ILE A 49 -0.66 6.78 -11.81
N ARG A 50 0.10 6.11 -10.94
CA ARG A 50 1.29 6.69 -10.29
C ARG A 50 2.36 7.10 -11.30
N MET A 51 2.55 6.35 -12.39
CA MET A 51 3.51 6.70 -13.44
C MET A 51 3.07 7.94 -14.22
N VAL A 52 1.79 8.06 -14.57
CA VAL A 52 1.24 9.27 -15.19
C VAL A 52 1.37 10.46 -14.23
N TRP A 53 0.99 10.29 -12.97
CA TRP A 53 1.20 11.31 -11.95
C TRP A 53 2.66 11.75 -11.88
N ARG A 54 3.60 10.80 -11.79
CA ARG A 54 5.04 11.09 -11.72
C ARG A 54 5.56 11.81 -12.96
N ARG A 55 5.03 11.48 -14.15
CA ARG A 55 5.39 12.12 -15.41
C ARG A 55 4.98 13.60 -15.46
N TYR A 56 3.80 13.94 -14.97
CA TYR A 56 3.23 15.28 -15.12
C TYR A 56 3.31 16.15 -13.86
N GLY A 57 3.06 15.58 -12.68
CA GLY A 57 3.06 16.26 -11.38
C GLY A 57 4.34 16.08 -10.56
N GLY A 58 5.23 15.17 -10.98
CA GLY A 58 6.47 14.89 -10.26
C GLY A 58 6.26 14.03 -9.02
N TRP A 59 7.04 14.27 -7.96
CA TRP A 59 7.11 13.40 -6.79
C TRP A 59 6.06 13.69 -5.72
N TRP A 60 5.59 14.93 -5.62
CA TRP A 60 4.65 15.36 -4.59
C TRP A 60 3.25 14.83 -4.89
N ASP A 61 2.55 14.34 -3.88
CA ASP A 61 1.28 13.63 -4.00
C ASP A 61 0.04 14.53 -3.77
N GLY A 62 0.24 15.81 -3.50
CA GLY A 62 -0.85 16.77 -3.27
C GLY A 62 -1.27 16.89 -1.81
N GLU A 63 -0.69 16.11 -0.90
CA GLU A 63 -0.97 16.20 0.54
C GLU A 63 0.07 17.11 1.23
N PHE A 64 -0.38 17.88 2.23
CA PHE A 64 0.48 18.89 2.86
C PHE A 64 1.43 18.29 3.90
N ASP A 65 0.99 17.28 4.64
CA ASP A 65 1.78 16.60 5.66
C ASP A 65 2.92 15.74 5.08
N THR A 66 2.80 15.33 3.82
CA THR A 66 3.79 14.53 3.09
C THR A 66 4.83 15.36 2.35
N LEU A 67 4.70 16.70 2.32
CA LEU A 67 5.61 17.58 1.57
C LEU A 67 7.03 17.60 2.15
N LEU A 68 7.13 17.70 3.48
CA LEU A 68 8.38 17.65 4.25
C LEU A 68 8.14 16.84 5.54
N PRO A 69 7.95 15.51 5.42
CA PRO A 69 7.43 14.71 6.52
C PRO A 69 8.50 14.45 7.60
N ALA A 70 8.06 14.30 8.84
CA ALA A 70 8.88 13.77 9.93
C ALA A 70 9.31 12.32 9.64
N LYS A 71 10.25 11.75 10.41
CA LYS A 71 10.65 10.36 10.20
C LYS A 71 9.49 9.42 10.45
N LYS A 72 9.38 8.36 9.66
CA LYS A 72 8.27 7.39 9.77
C LYS A 72 8.19 6.72 11.14
N ALA A 73 9.33 6.43 11.77
CA ALA A 73 9.39 5.90 13.14
C ALA A 73 8.85 6.88 14.19
N GLU A 74 9.14 8.18 14.05
CA GLU A 74 8.64 9.23 14.95
C GLU A 74 7.12 9.38 14.80
N GLN A 75 6.62 9.42 13.56
CA GLN A 75 5.17 9.46 13.30
C GLN A 75 4.46 8.21 13.87
N ALA A 76 5.04 7.03 13.66
CA ALA A 76 4.48 5.78 14.15
C ALA A 76 4.42 5.73 15.68
N ALA A 77 5.49 6.17 16.37
CA ALA A 77 5.53 6.21 17.82
C ALA A 77 4.38 7.06 18.40
N GLU A 78 4.11 8.24 17.82
CA GLU A 78 3.01 9.10 18.25
C GLU A 78 1.64 8.44 18.03
N TRP A 79 1.41 7.81 16.87
CA TRP A 79 0.15 7.10 16.60
C TRP A 79 -0.06 5.91 17.54
N ILE A 80 0.98 5.14 17.82
CA ILE A 80 0.93 4.01 18.76
C ILE A 80 0.68 4.50 20.18
N ALA A 81 1.32 5.59 20.61
CA ALA A 81 1.09 6.19 21.93
C ALA A 81 -0.37 6.65 22.08
N LEU A 82 -0.93 7.32 21.07
CA LEU A 82 -2.34 7.72 21.04
C LEU A 82 -3.31 6.53 21.08
N ALA A 83 -2.92 5.39 20.51
CA ALA A 83 -3.71 4.16 20.51
C ALA A 83 -3.61 3.35 21.82
N GLY A 84 -2.78 3.78 22.77
CA GLY A 84 -2.59 3.08 24.05
C GLY A 84 -1.54 1.95 23.99
N GLY A 85 -0.64 1.98 23.01
CA GLY A 85 0.42 0.98 22.83
C GLY A 85 0.25 0.13 21.58
N VAL A 86 1.18 -0.81 21.39
CA VAL A 86 1.24 -1.66 20.19
C VAL A 86 0.12 -2.70 20.17
N GLU A 87 -0.19 -3.32 21.32
CA GLU A 87 -1.17 -4.41 21.42
C GLU A 87 -2.57 -4.04 20.87
N PRO A 88 -3.19 -2.90 21.24
CA PRO A 88 -4.50 -2.53 20.69
C PRO A 88 -4.49 -2.35 19.16
N VAL A 89 -3.37 -1.88 18.60
CA VAL A 89 -3.21 -1.69 17.16
C VAL A 89 -3.07 -3.03 16.45
N LEU A 90 -2.31 -3.96 17.02
CA LEU A 90 -2.23 -5.33 16.50
C LEU A 90 -3.61 -6.00 16.53
N ASP A 91 -4.33 -5.93 17.65
CA ASP A 91 -5.68 -6.49 17.76
C ASP A 91 -6.64 -5.90 16.72
N ARG A 92 -6.60 -4.59 16.52
CA ARG A 92 -7.41 -3.95 15.49
C ARG A 92 -7.02 -4.41 14.09
N ALA A 93 -5.73 -4.60 13.82
CA ALA A 93 -5.25 -5.12 12.55
C ALA A 93 -5.70 -6.58 12.31
N ARG A 94 -5.75 -7.42 13.36
CA ARG A 94 -6.32 -8.78 13.29
C ARG A 94 -7.77 -8.71 12.85
N VAL A 95 -8.59 -7.93 13.55
CA VAL A 95 -10.02 -7.76 13.25
C VAL A 95 -10.26 -7.30 11.82
N LEU A 96 -9.51 -6.29 11.35
CA LEU A 96 -9.64 -5.81 9.97
C LEU A 96 -9.25 -6.87 8.94
N SER A 97 -8.17 -7.62 9.21
CA SER A 97 -7.74 -8.70 8.34
C SER A 97 -8.77 -9.83 8.30
N ASP A 98 -9.37 -10.20 9.43
CA ASP A 98 -10.41 -11.23 9.50
C ASP A 98 -11.70 -10.81 8.78
N GLN A 99 -11.93 -9.50 8.66
CA GLN A 99 -12.99 -8.89 7.85
C GLN A 99 -12.65 -8.76 6.36
N GLY A 100 -11.49 -9.24 5.92
CA GLY A 100 -11.01 -9.11 4.53
C GLY A 100 -10.49 -7.73 4.16
N ARG A 101 -10.42 -6.78 5.10
CA ARG A 101 -9.90 -5.41 4.91
C ARG A 101 -8.38 -5.38 5.08
N HIS A 102 -7.69 -6.21 4.32
CA HIS A 102 -6.25 -6.44 4.47
C HIS A 102 -5.41 -5.21 4.10
N ASP A 103 -5.88 -4.39 3.17
CA ASP A 103 -5.25 -3.12 2.80
C ASP A 103 -5.11 -2.20 4.01
N LEU A 104 -6.19 -2.01 4.78
CA LEU A 104 -6.17 -1.21 5.99
C LEU A 104 -5.41 -1.89 7.13
N ALA A 105 -5.54 -3.21 7.27
CA ALA A 105 -4.73 -3.96 8.21
C ALA A 105 -3.23 -3.77 7.93
N CYS A 106 -2.79 -3.71 6.67
CA CYS A 106 -1.42 -3.41 6.28
C CYS A 106 -0.96 -2.05 6.83
N HIS A 107 -1.80 -1.02 6.80
CA HIS A 107 -1.44 0.29 7.36
C HIS A 107 -1.19 0.22 8.88
N LEU A 108 -2.03 -0.51 9.63
CA LEU A 108 -1.89 -0.63 11.08
C LEU A 108 -0.65 -1.44 11.48
N VAL A 109 -0.39 -2.57 10.83
CA VAL A 109 0.81 -3.38 11.14
C VAL A 109 2.10 -2.67 10.73
N GLU A 110 2.06 -1.78 9.73
CA GLU A 110 3.20 -0.94 9.38
C GLU A 110 3.48 0.11 10.45
N ALA A 111 2.45 0.78 10.98
CA ALA A 111 2.63 1.69 12.11
C ALA A 111 3.22 0.96 13.31
N ALA A 112 2.69 -0.22 13.66
CA ALA A 112 3.25 -1.05 14.72
C ALA A 112 4.71 -1.43 14.47
N TYR A 113 5.06 -1.84 13.25
CA TYR A 113 6.43 -2.18 12.86
C TYR A 113 7.39 -0.99 13.00
N HIS A 114 7.00 0.21 12.56
CA HIS A 114 7.88 1.38 12.67
C HIS A 114 8.06 1.87 14.11
N ALA A 115 7.12 1.55 15.01
CA ALA A 115 7.22 1.88 16.44
C ALA A 115 7.98 0.80 17.25
N ALA A 116 7.84 -0.47 16.89
CA ALA A 116 8.45 -1.61 17.58
C ALA A 116 9.07 -2.60 16.57
N PRO A 117 10.20 -2.24 15.91
CA PRO A 117 10.76 -3.02 14.81
C PRO A 117 11.37 -4.36 15.24
N ASP A 118 11.73 -4.54 16.51
CA ASP A 118 12.32 -5.78 17.01
C ASP A 118 11.27 -6.73 17.63
N ASP A 119 9.99 -6.36 17.60
CA ASP A 119 8.91 -7.12 18.21
C ASP A 119 8.48 -8.31 17.33
N ALA A 120 8.66 -9.51 17.86
CA ALA A 120 8.36 -10.76 17.16
C ALA A 120 6.88 -10.94 16.84
N GLU A 121 5.98 -10.44 17.70
CA GLU A 121 4.53 -10.52 17.48
C GLU A 121 4.09 -9.57 16.36
N VAL A 122 4.65 -8.36 16.33
CA VAL A 122 4.45 -7.40 15.24
C VAL A 122 4.89 -8.04 13.91
N HIS A 123 6.07 -8.66 13.89
CA HIS A 123 6.59 -9.35 12.71
C HIS A 123 5.70 -10.51 12.25
N ALA A 124 5.23 -11.33 13.18
CA ALA A 124 4.34 -12.44 12.89
C ALA A 124 2.99 -11.98 12.31
N LEU A 125 2.38 -10.93 12.90
CA LEU A 125 1.13 -10.38 12.38
C LEU A 125 1.32 -9.71 11.02
N ARG A 126 2.39 -8.92 10.87
CA ARG A 126 2.74 -8.26 9.61
C ARG A 126 2.92 -9.27 8.48
N ALA A 127 3.60 -10.39 8.71
CA ALA A 127 3.72 -11.48 7.74
C ALA A 127 2.34 -12.03 7.32
N ARG A 128 1.48 -12.32 8.30
CA ARG A 128 0.13 -12.86 8.06
C ARG A 128 -0.74 -11.92 7.25
N VAL A 129 -0.78 -10.64 7.62
CA VAL A 129 -1.61 -9.62 6.95
C VAL A 129 -1.15 -9.40 5.51
N TYR A 130 0.15 -9.29 5.27
CA TYR A 130 0.68 -9.12 3.91
C TYR A 130 0.44 -10.34 3.01
N ARG A 131 0.52 -11.55 3.57
CA ARG A 131 0.17 -12.79 2.86
C ARG A 131 -1.30 -12.81 2.47
N ALA A 132 -2.20 -12.47 3.40
CA ALA A 132 -3.63 -12.40 3.12
C ALA A 132 -3.95 -11.34 2.06
N ASN A 133 -3.33 -10.14 2.17
CA ASN A 133 -3.49 -9.10 1.15
C ASN A 133 -3.00 -9.54 -0.23
N SER A 134 -1.86 -10.26 -0.29
CA SER A 134 -1.34 -10.83 -1.54
C SER A 134 -2.34 -11.77 -2.21
N GLN A 135 -3.01 -12.64 -1.45
CA GLN A 135 -3.97 -13.60 -2.00
C GLN A 135 -5.18 -12.93 -2.69
N MET A 136 -5.50 -11.69 -2.33
CA MET A 136 -6.58 -10.90 -2.93
C MET A 136 -6.17 -10.17 -4.22
N GLN A 137 -4.87 -10.10 -4.55
CA GLN A 137 -4.42 -9.33 -5.71
C GLN A 137 -4.45 -10.17 -7.00
N THR A 138 -4.93 -9.57 -8.10
CA THR A 138 -4.89 -10.18 -9.43
C THR A 138 -3.54 -9.99 -10.12
N SER A 139 -2.89 -8.85 -9.89
CA SER A 139 -1.56 -8.54 -10.44
C SER A 139 -0.50 -9.49 -9.87
N SER A 140 0.26 -10.17 -10.73
CA SER A 140 1.41 -10.97 -10.31
C SER A 140 2.47 -10.12 -9.62
N MET A 141 2.68 -8.88 -10.07
CA MET A 141 3.65 -7.97 -9.46
C MET A 141 3.25 -7.62 -8.02
N ALA A 142 1.98 -7.24 -7.78
CA ALA A 142 1.48 -6.96 -6.44
C ALA A 142 1.56 -8.21 -5.54
N ARG A 143 1.15 -9.39 -6.04
CA ARG A 143 1.23 -10.66 -5.30
C ARG A 143 2.65 -10.96 -4.83
N ASN A 144 3.62 -10.81 -5.71
CA ASN A 144 5.01 -11.13 -5.43
C ASN A 144 5.65 -10.15 -4.44
N ILE A 145 5.41 -8.84 -4.60
CA ILE A 145 5.93 -7.82 -3.68
C ILE A 145 5.31 -7.98 -2.27
N LEU A 146 4.01 -8.23 -2.18
CA LEU A 146 3.37 -8.36 -0.87
C LEU A 146 3.77 -9.65 -0.13
N ASN A 147 3.99 -10.77 -0.84
CA ASN A 147 4.24 -12.06 -0.19
C ASN A 147 5.57 -12.70 -0.61
N HIS A 148 5.57 -13.40 -1.75
CA HIS A 148 6.57 -14.40 -2.11
C HIS A 148 8.00 -13.87 -2.21
N ASN A 149 8.17 -12.62 -2.60
CA ASN A 149 9.50 -12.07 -2.89
C ASN A 149 9.93 -11.01 -1.88
N HIS A 150 9.06 -10.54 -0.98
CA HIS A 150 9.41 -9.36 -0.20
C HIS A 150 8.70 -9.21 1.16
N ALA A 151 7.52 -8.57 1.25
CA ALA A 151 7.07 -8.01 2.53
C ALA A 151 6.76 -9.09 3.59
N ALA A 152 5.94 -10.09 3.26
CA ALA A 152 5.64 -11.18 4.20
C ALA A 152 6.89 -12.00 4.53
N LEU A 153 7.67 -12.40 3.52
CA LEU A 153 8.88 -13.20 3.69
C LEU A 153 9.98 -12.49 4.51
N ALA A 154 10.16 -11.18 4.32
CA ALA A 154 11.07 -10.38 5.13
C ALA A 154 10.62 -10.37 6.59
N SER A 155 9.32 -10.20 6.81
CA SER A 155 8.74 -10.14 8.15
C SER A 155 8.89 -11.46 8.91
N GLU A 156 8.77 -12.61 8.24
CA GLU A 156 9.03 -13.93 8.85
C GLU A 156 10.46 -14.12 9.33
N LYS A 157 11.40 -13.36 8.77
CA LYS A 157 12.81 -13.35 9.17
C LYS A 157 13.12 -12.25 10.20
N GLY A 158 12.11 -11.54 10.70
CA GLY A 158 12.30 -10.41 11.61
C GLY A 158 12.94 -9.18 10.93
N ARG A 159 12.67 -8.97 9.62
CA ARG A 159 13.31 -7.88 8.84
C ARG A 159 12.29 -7.02 8.10
N ARG A 160 12.66 -5.77 7.81
CA ARG A 160 11.90 -4.90 6.89
C ARG A 160 11.95 -5.42 5.46
N ASP A 161 13.17 -5.67 5.02
CA ASP A 161 13.56 -5.89 3.63
C ASP A 161 14.59 -7.03 3.58
N LEU A 162 14.49 -7.87 2.57
CA LEU A 162 15.43 -8.98 2.36
C LEU A 162 16.77 -8.50 1.84
N ALA A 163 16.79 -7.36 1.12
CA ALA A 163 17.99 -6.76 0.55
C ALA A 163 18.76 -5.90 1.56
N SER A 164 18.14 -5.53 2.69
CA SER A 164 18.88 -4.88 3.77
C SER A 164 19.97 -5.83 4.27
N SER A 165 21.12 -5.27 4.63
CA SER A 165 22.23 -5.98 5.31
C SER A 165 22.29 -5.68 6.80
N ASP A 166 21.39 -4.80 7.27
CA ASP A 166 21.30 -4.38 8.66
C ASP A 166 20.48 -5.39 9.48
#